data_AF-A0AA39NJV6-F1
#
_entry.id   AF-A0AA39NJV6-F1
#
_cell.length_a   1.000
_cell.length_b   1.000
_cell.length_c   1.000
_cell.angle_alpha   90.00
_cell.angle_beta   90.00
_cell.angle_gamma   90.00
#
_symmetry.space_group_name_H-M   'P 1'
#
loop_
_entity.id
_entity.type
_entity.pdbx_description
1 polymer ?
#
loop_
_entity_poly.entity_id
_entity_poly.type
_entity_poly.pdbx_seq_one_letter_code
_entity_poly.pdbx_strand_id
1 'polypeptide(L)'
;MPSPLPPNPFDPLSHTYEHTAYESCLTLEALRSWDVSSEPAAMFRFSPQVAARVLGYALIHHPGSPIAREISGCDGNAEFMAGLAYLYVMGMIRVFKGPVPTRRVQPESPPESIDIAALSNVSQSTGSDAKKLVLARDNYRCILSGNVDTTSLRNGLTTIDLAAGERKTDIELGYISKTTGNENQGYIRGGLTDAARRKLGWASSTATVLERLAGISIVEDIHRAENTFTISPNHHRPWVDCFV
;
A
#
# COMPACT_ATOMS: atom_id res chain seq x y z
N MET A 1 -5.77 -16.53 1.32
CA MET A 1 -4.92 -16.43 2.52
C MET A 1 -3.47 -16.25 2.08
N PRO A 2 -2.76 -15.22 2.57
CA PRO A 2 -1.36 -15.00 2.25
C PRO A 2 -0.52 -16.17 2.77
N SER A 3 0.54 -16.53 2.07
CA SER A 3 1.52 -17.53 2.53
C SER A 3 2.11 -17.13 3.89
N PRO A 4 2.58 -18.09 4.71
CA PRO A 4 3.32 -17.77 5.94
C PRO A 4 4.49 -16.81 5.68
N LEU A 5 4.89 -16.04 6.70
CA LEU A 5 6.09 -15.23 6.57
C LEU A 5 7.32 -16.14 6.41
N PRO A 6 8.23 -15.85 5.46
CA PRO A 6 9.52 -16.52 5.42
C PRO A 6 10.37 -16.17 6.66
N PRO A 7 11.50 -16.88 6.87
CA PRO A 7 12.51 -16.43 7.83
C PRO A 7 12.94 -14.98 7.56
N ASN A 8 13.35 -14.28 8.63
CA ASN A 8 13.71 -12.87 8.55
C ASN A 8 14.77 -12.62 7.47
N PRO A 9 14.44 -11.86 6.41
CA PRO A 9 15.36 -11.63 5.29
C PRO A 9 16.30 -10.44 5.54
N PHE A 10 16.08 -9.67 6.61
CA PHE A 10 16.88 -8.48 6.91
C PHE A 10 18.11 -8.89 7.71
N ASP A 11 19.25 -8.27 7.42
CA ASP A 11 20.47 -8.50 8.18
C ASP A 11 20.45 -7.64 9.47
N PRO A 12 20.70 -8.22 10.66
CA PRO A 12 20.56 -7.51 11.93
C PRO A 12 21.58 -6.36 12.12
N LEU A 13 22.71 -6.39 11.42
CA LEU A 13 23.79 -5.41 11.56
C LEU A 13 23.60 -4.20 10.63
N SER A 14 23.10 -4.45 9.42
CA SER A 14 22.93 -3.42 8.38
C SER A 14 21.50 -2.88 8.30
N HIS A 15 20.51 -3.67 8.72
CA HIS A 15 19.08 -3.34 8.64
C HIS A 15 18.39 -3.53 9.99
N THR A 16 19.00 -3.00 11.05
CA THR A 16 18.56 -3.26 12.43
C THR A 16 17.09 -2.90 12.68
N TYR A 17 16.59 -1.83 12.04
CA TYR A 17 15.19 -1.41 12.17
C TYR A 17 14.23 -2.37 11.49
N GLU A 18 14.46 -2.70 10.22
CA GLU A 18 13.65 -3.65 9.46
C GLU A 18 13.70 -5.04 10.07
N HIS A 19 14.88 -5.48 10.52
CA HIS A 19 15.05 -6.75 11.22
C HIS A 19 14.17 -6.81 12.47
N THR A 20 14.23 -5.80 13.34
CA THR A 20 13.43 -5.76 14.58
C THR A 20 11.93 -5.69 14.31
N ALA A 21 11.52 -4.89 13.32
CA ALA A 21 10.13 -4.81 12.90
C ALA A 21 9.63 -6.17 12.37
N TYR A 22 10.44 -6.86 11.59
CA TYR A 22 10.08 -8.15 11.02
C TYR A 22 10.01 -9.26 12.08
N GLU A 23 10.91 -9.28 13.07
CA GLU A 23 10.82 -10.18 14.22
C GLU A 23 9.51 -9.98 15.01
N SER A 24 9.05 -8.74 15.13
CA SER A 24 7.75 -8.45 15.74
C SER A 24 6.60 -9.07 14.94
N CYS A 25 6.67 -9.03 13.60
CA CYS A 25 5.71 -9.71 12.73
C CYS A 25 5.75 -11.23 12.88
N LEU A 26 6.94 -11.85 12.94
CA LEU A 26 7.07 -13.30 13.16
C LEU A 26 6.49 -13.73 14.50
N THR A 27 6.78 -12.97 15.56
CA THR A 27 6.23 -13.20 16.90
C THR A 27 4.69 -13.10 16.89
N LEU A 28 4.15 -12.10 16.21
CA LEU A 28 2.71 -11.93 16.05
C LEU A 28 2.08 -13.08 15.25
N GLU A 29 2.74 -13.57 14.20
CA GLU A 29 2.25 -14.70 13.39
C GLU A 29 2.18 -16.00 14.20
N ALA A 30 3.06 -16.18 15.18
CA ALA A 30 3.04 -17.35 16.04
C ALA A 30 1.83 -17.41 17.00
N LEU A 31 1.13 -16.28 17.21
CA LEU A 31 -0.08 -16.25 18.04
C LEU A 31 -1.22 -17.02 17.39
N ARG A 32 -1.94 -17.81 18.19
CA ARG A 32 -3.10 -18.60 17.71
C ARG A 32 -4.36 -17.76 17.57
N SER A 33 -4.58 -16.85 18.50
CA SER A 33 -5.74 -15.97 18.58
C SER A 33 -5.34 -14.67 19.27
N TRP A 34 -6.18 -13.64 19.13
CA TRP A 34 -6.03 -12.44 19.94
C TRP A 34 -6.42 -12.73 21.39
N ASP A 35 -5.69 -12.15 22.33
CA ASP A 35 -6.05 -12.14 23.73
C ASP A 35 -6.86 -10.87 24.03
N VAL A 36 -8.11 -10.79 23.53
CA VAL A 36 -8.96 -9.61 23.73
C VAL A 36 -10.20 -10.00 24.52
N SER A 37 -10.40 -9.32 25.65
CA SER A 37 -11.55 -9.48 26.53
C SER A 37 -12.68 -8.48 26.25
N SER A 38 -12.56 -7.61 25.24
CA SER A 38 -13.50 -6.52 24.95
C SER A 38 -14.25 -6.70 23.63
N GLU A 39 -15.34 -5.92 23.45
CA GLU A 39 -16.10 -5.76 22.20
C GLU A 39 -15.18 -5.77 20.96
N PRO A 40 -15.49 -6.58 19.93
CA PRO A 40 -14.55 -6.85 18.84
C PRO A 40 -14.45 -5.64 17.92
N ALA A 41 -13.46 -4.78 18.19
CA ALA A 41 -13.03 -3.75 17.25
C ALA A 41 -12.73 -4.37 15.88
N ALA A 42 -13.05 -3.65 14.79
CA ALA A 42 -12.94 -4.21 13.44
C ALA A 42 -11.52 -4.68 13.08
N MET A 43 -10.48 -4.10 13.69
CA MET A 43 -9.09 -4.52 13.52
C MET A 43 -8.82 -5.97 13.96
N PHE A 44 -9.61 -6.52 14.89
CA PHE A 44 -9.50 -7.91 15.34
C PHE A 44 -10.24 -8.90 14.44
N ARG A 45 -10.92 -8.44 13.38
CA ARG A 45 -11.51 -9.33 12.37
C ARG A 45 -10.43 -10.06 11.56
N PHE A 46 -9.22 -9.51 11.49
CA PHE A 46 -8.06 -10.23 10.97
C PHE A 46 -7.52 -11.11 12.08
N SER A 47 -7.17 -12.36 11.80
CA SER A 47 -6.41 -13.15 12.78
C SER A 47 -5.01 -12.56 12.98
N PRO A 48 -4.32 -12.87 14.10
CA PRO A 48 -2.93 -12.43 14.30
C PRO A 48 -2.02 -12.78 13.13
N GLN A 49 -2.19 -13.97 12.54
CA GLN A 49 -1.40 -14.43 11.40
C GLN A 49 -1.64 -13.57 10.16
N VAL A 50 -2.88 -13.17 9.88
CA VAL A 50 -3.19 -12.29 8.75
C VAL A 50 -2.58 -10.92 8.98
N ALA A 51 -2.74 -10.33 10.17
CA ALA A 51 -2.16 -9.03 10.51
C ALA A 51 -0.63 -9.04 10.40
N ALA A 52 0.02 -10.07 10.94
CA ALA A 52 1.46 -10.28 10.83
C ALA A 52 1.91 -10.38 9.37
N ARG A 53 1.22 -11.18 8.55
CA ARG A 53 1.55 -11.32 7.13
C ARG A 53 1.41 -10.01 6.37
N VAL A 54 0.35 -9.25 6.59
CA VAL A 54 0.17 -7.92 5.96
C VAL A 54 1.41 -7.07 6.21
N LEU A 55 1.80 -6.94 7.47
CA LEU A 55 2.91 -6.07 7.87
C LEU A 55 4.28 -6.62 7.43
N GLY A 56 4.51 -7.93 7.59
CA GLY A 56 5.77 -8.55 7.21
C GLY A 56 6.01 -8.56 5.70
N TYR A 57 4.99 -8.82 4.88
CA TYR A 57 5.14 -8.67 3.43
C TYR A 57 5.27 -7.21 3.02
N ALA A 58 4.57 -6.28 3.66
CA ALA A 58 4.76 -4.85 3.40
C ALA A 58 6.22 -4.41 3.63
N LEU A 59 6.89 -4.95 4.67
CA LEU A 59 8.32 -4.75 4.91
C LEU A 59 9.19 -5.36 3.81
N ILE A 60 8.95 -6.63 3.45
CA ILE A 60 9.73 -7.32 2.40
C ILE A 60 9.69 -6.55 1.08
N HIS A 61 8.53 -6.02 0.73
CA HIS A 61 8.32 -5.32 -0.53
C HIS A 61 8.74 -3.85 -0.49
N HIS A 62 8.96 -3.28 0.69
CA HIS A 62 9.46 -1.91 0.84
C HIS A 62 10.44 -1.80 2.01
N PRO A 63 11.66 -2.35 1.83
CA PRO A 63 12.75 -2.04 2.74
C PRO A 63 12.97 -0.52 2.82
N GLY A 64 13.34 0.01 3.99
CA GLY A 64 13.53 1.45 4.20
C GLY A 64 12.24 2.28 4.24
N SER A 65 11.06 1.68 4.06
CA SER A 65 9.80 2.43 4.14
C SER A 65 9.47 2.84 5.57
N PRO A 66 8.64 3.90 5.74
CA PRO A 66 8.17 4.33 7.06
C PRO A 66 7.48 3.22 7.87
N ILE A 67 7.00 2.15 7.23
CA ILE A 67 6.30 1.06 7.92
C ILE A 67 7.19 0.33 8.94
N ALA A 68 8.50 0.19 8.68
CA ALA A 68 9.43 -0.43 9.63
C ALA A 68 9.49 0.33 10.95
N ARG A 69 9.47 1.66 10.85
CA ARG A 69 9.44 2.55 12.01
C ARG A 69 8.11 2.46 12.75
N GLU A 70 6.99 2.43 12.04
CA GLU A 70 5.67 2.32 12.67
C GLU A 70 5.48 0.96 13.36
N ILE A 71 5.92 -0.15 12.75
CA ILE A 71 5.91 -1.49 13.36
C ILE A 71 6.80 -1.54 14.59
N SER A 72 8.05 -1.06 14.48
CA SER A 72 8.97 -0.99 15.63
C SER A 72 8.38 -0.13 16.75
N GLY A 73 7.69 0.96 16.38
CA GLY A 73 7.00 1.84 17.32
C GLY A 73 5.82 1.18 18.05
N CYS A 74 5.31 0.04 17.58
CA CYS A 74 4.32 -0.76 18.31
C CYS A 74 4.94 -1.53 19.48
N ASP A 75 6.27 -1.68 19.55
CA ASP A 75 7.00 -2.32 20.65
C ASP A 75 6.48 -3.74 20.97
N GLY A 76 6.23 -4.53 19.91
CA GLY A 76 5.69 -5.89 20.02
C GLY A 76 4.25 -5.98 20.55
N ASN A 77 3.57 -4.85 20.81
CA ASN A 77 2.20 -4.86 21.31
C ASN A 77 1.22 -5.34 20.22
N ALA A 78 0.61 -6.51 20.45
CA ALA A 78 -0.28 -7.15 19.49
C ALA A 78 -1.50 -6.31 19.10
N GLU A 79 -2.08 -5.55 20.05
CA GLU A 79 -3.21 -4.65 19.78
C GLU A 79 -2.81 -3.51 18.83
N PHE A 80 -1.63 -2.91 19.05
CA PHE A 80 -1.14 -1.83 18.19
C PHE A 80 -0.75 -2.34 16.80
N MET A 81 -0.15 -3.52 16.74
CA MET A 81 0.16 -4.16 15.46
C MET A 81 -1.12 -4.54 14.69
N ALA A 82 -2.17 -5.01 15.37
CA ALA A 82 -3.48 -5.25 14.75
C ALA A 82 -4.06 -3.96 14.17
N GLY A 83 -3.99 -2.86 14.93
CA GLY A 83 -4.41 -1.55 14.48
C GLY A 83 -3.62 -1.06 13.26
N LEU A 84 -2.29 -1.21 13.26
CA LEU A 84 -1.44 -0.82 12.14
C LEU A 84 -1.72 -1.65 10.89
N ALA A 85 -1.88 -2.97 11.03
CA ALA A 85 -2.27 -3.84 9.91
C ALA A 85 -3.63 -3.42 9.34
N TYR A 86 -4.59 -3.09 10.20
CA TYR A 86 -5.90 -2.58 9.79
C TYR A 86 -5.80 -1.27 9.00
N LEU A 87 -4.98 -0.32 9.47
CA LEU A 87 -4.73 0.93 8.75
C LEU A 87 -4.07 0.68 7.40
N TYR A 88 -3.09 -0.22 7.32
CA TYR A 88 -2.45 -0.58 6.06
C TYR A 88 -3.47 -1.18 5.08
N VAL A 89 -4.31 -2.11 5.53
CA VAL A 89 -5.33 -2.72 4.69
C VAL A 89 -6.37 -1.70 4.22
N MET A 90 -6.96 -0.95 5.16
CA MET A 90 -8.10 -0.08 4.88
C MET A 90 -7.68 1.23 4.22
N GLY A 91 -6.50 1.76 4.59
CA GLY A 91 -5.97 3.04 4.15
C GLY A 91 -4.94 2.96 3.03
N MET A 92 -4.37 1.78 2.72
CA MET A 92 -3.47 1.61 1.58
C MET A 92 -4.06 0.65 0.54
N ILE A 93 -4.41 -0.58 0.94
CA ILE A 93 -4.76 -1.62 -0.03
C ILE A 93 -6.16 -1.41 -0.62
N ARG A 94 -7.16 -1.19 0.23
CA ARG A 94 -8.58 -1.12 -0.17
C ARG A 94 -9.01 0.19 -0.80
N VAL A 95 -8.20 1.23 -0.63
CA VAL A 95 -8.49 2.57 -1.18
C VAL A 95 -8.49 2.53 -2.70
N PHE A 96 -7.62 1.69 -3.26
CA PHE A 96 -7.51 1.50 -4.68
C PHE A 96 -8.51 0.45 -5.16
N LYS A 97 -9.44 0.86 -6.02
CA LYS A 97 -10.19 -0.09 -6.84
C LYS A 97 -9.46 -0.32 -8.15
N GLY A 98 -9.51 -1.57 -8.63
CA GLY A 98 -9.09 -1.93 -9.98
C GLY A 98 -9.88 -1.15 -11.04
N PRO A 99 -9.50 -1.27 -12.32
CA PRO A 99 -9.96 -0.37 -13.36
C PRO A 99 -11.49 -0.27 -13.40
N VAL A 100 -11.99 0.96 -13.31
CA VAL A 100 -13.35 1.29 -13.75
C VAL A 100 -13.42 0.92 -15.23
N PRO A 101 -14.43 0.16 -15.70
CA PRO A 101 -14.54 -0.21 -17.10
C PRO A 101 -14.68 1.06 -17.93
N THR A 102 -13.58 1.52 -18.53
CA THR A 102 -13.59 2.56 -19.55
C THR A 102 -13.21 1.95 -20.88
N ARG A 103 -14.06 2.28 -21.85
CA ARG A 103 -14.17 1.74 -23.21
C ARG A 103 -12.79 1.59 -23.86
N ARG A 104 -12.43 0.37 -24.27
CA ARG A 104 -11.23 0.08 -25.08
C ARG A 104 -11.21 1.01 -26.30
N VAL A 105 -10.19 1.85 -26.42
CA VAL A 105 -9.81 2.50 -27.69
C VAL A 105 -8.30 2.39 -27.84
N GLN A 106 -7.88 2.18 -29.10
CA GLN A 106 -6.55 1.77 -29.56
C GLN A 106 -5.41 2.77 -29.24
N PRO A 107 -4.15 2.32 -29.27
CA PRO A 107 -2.99 3.13 -28.88
C PRO A 107 -2.48 4.01 -30.01
N GLU A 108 -2.21 5.28 -29.70
CA GLU A 108 -1.34 6.17 -30.47
C GLU A 108 -0.01 6.41 -29.73
N SER A 109 1.01 6.78 -30.53
CA SER A 109 2.45 6.81 -30.26
C SER A 109 2.89 7.56 -28.98
N PRO A 110 4.13 7.36 -28.48
CA PRO A 110 4.62 7.99 -27.25
C PRO A 110 5.03 9.46 -27.48
N PRO A 111 4.70 10.40 -26.58
CA PRO A 111 5.27 11.74 -26.61
C PRO A 111 6.68 11.75 -25.98
N GLU A 112 7.61 12.45 -26.63
CA GLU A 112 8.94 12.76 -26.10
C GLU A 112 8.82 13.95 -25.13
N SER A 113 9.28 13.75 -23.89
CA SER A 113 9.26 14.68 -22.76
C SER A 113 7.86 15.01 -22.18
N ILE A 114 7.67 14.65 -20.91
CA ILE A 114 6.43 14.85 -20.17
C ILE A 114 6.61 16.04 -19.22
N ASP A 115 5.82 17.09 -19.43
CA ASP A 115 5.66 18.19 -18.49
C ASP A 115 4.72 17.77 -17.33
N ILE A 116 5.17 17.90 -16.08
CA ILE A 116 4.37 17.61 -14.89
C ILE A 116 3.13 18.52 -14.83
N ALA A 117 3.17 19.73 -15.41
CA ALA A 117 1.99 20.60 -15.52
C ALA A 117 0.89 20.00 -16.41
N ALA A 118 1.22 19.07 -17.31
CA ALA A 118 0.24 18.36 -18.12
C ALA A 118 -0.60 17.35 -17.31
N LEU A 119 -0.16 16.96 -16.10
CA LEU A 119 -0.93 16.08 -15.21
C LEU A 119 -2.25 16.72 -14.75
N SER A 120 -2.30 18.05 -14.60
CA SER A 120 -3.54 18.77 -14.25
C SER A 120 -4.59 18.71 -15.37
N ASN A 121 -4.19 18.40 -16.61
CA ASN A 121 -5.08 18.21 -17.76
C ASN A 121 -5.41 16.73 -18.02
N VAL A 122 -5.00 15.79 -17.15
CA VAL A 122 -5.27 14.35 -17.29
C VAL A 122 -6.77 14.06 -17.45
N SER A 123 -7.64 14.91 -16.87
CA SER A 123 -9.09 14.80 -17.02
C SER A 123 -9.59 14.97 -18.47
N GLN A 124 -8.76 15.46 -19.40
CA GLN A 124 -9.04 15.60 -20.84
C GLN A 124 -8.20 14.67 -21.72
N SER A 125 -7.26 13.91 -21.15
CA SER A 125 -6.35 13.04 -21.91
C SER A 125 -7.00 11.69 -22.26
N THR A 126 -6.55 11.06 -23.34
CA THR A 126 -6.96 9.67 -23.63
C THR A 126 -6.46 8.76 -22.50
N GLY A 127 -7.19 7.68 -22.18
CA GLY A 127 -6.80 6.79 -21.07
C GLY A 127 -5.38 6.19 -21.20
N SER A 128 -4.84 6.11 -22.42
CA SER A 128 -3.46 5.73 -22.69
C SER A 128 -2.44 6.78 -22.23
N ASP A 129 -2.73 8.07 -22.42
CA ASP A 129 -1.82 9.15 -22.04
C ASP A 129 -1.81 9.36 -20.53
N ALA A 130 -2.97 9.27 -19.88
CA ALA A 130 -3.06 9.25 -18.42
C ALA A 130 -2.17 8.15 -17.80
N LYS A 131 -2.18 6.94 -18.38
CA LYS A 131 -1.33 5.84 -17.90
C LYS A 131 0.15 6.14 -18.04
N LYS A 132 0.58 6.68 -19.19
CA LYS A 132 1.99 7.05 -19.42
C LYS A 132 2.45 8.11 -18.41
N LEU A 133 1.64 9.13 -18.15
CA LEU A 133 1.94 10.20 -17.21
C LEU A 133 2.07 9.72 -15.76
N VAL A 134 1.10 8.92 -15.30
CA VAL A 134 1.13 8.36 -13.93
C VAL A 134 2.30 7.37 -13.78
N LEU A 135 2.56 6.54 -14.79
CA LEU A 135 3.74 5.67 -14.82
C LEU A 135 5.03 6.47 -14.70
N ALA A 136 5.21 7.54 -15.48
CA ALA A 136 6.42 8.36 -15.40
C ALA A 136 6.57 9.01 -14.02
N ARG A 137 5.48 9.54 -13.44
CA ARG A 137 5.45 10.13 -12.09
C ARG A 137 5.90 9.12 -11.02
N ASP A 138 5.41 7.89 -11.10
CA ASP A 138 5.71 6.83 -10.13
C ASP A 138 6.99 6.06 -10.50
N ASN A 139 7.84 6.63 -11.35
CA ASN A 139 9.09 6.02 -11.84
C ASN A 139 8.90 4.60 -12.42
N TYR A 140 7.75 4.37 -13.04
CA TYR A 140 7.33 3.11 -13.65
C TYR A 140 7.22 1.94 -12.65
N ARG A 141 6.95 2.24 -11.37
CA ARG A 141 6.91 1.26 -10.28
C ARG A 141 5.57 1.23 -9.60
N CYS A 142 5.18 0.06 -9.12
CA CYS A 142 4.03 -0.06 -8.24
C CYS A 142 4.33 0.68 -6.94
N ILE A 143 3.51 1.69 -6.60
CA ILE A 143 3.71 2.50 -5.38
C ILE A 143 3.70 1.68 -4.08
N LEU A 144 3.05 0.50 -4.11
CA LEU A 144 2.96 -0.43 -2.99
C LEU A 144 3.77 -1.73 -3.19
N SER A 145 4.70 -1.82 -4.12
CA SER A 145 5.67 -2.92 -4.02
C SER A 145 7.06 -2.59 -4.55
N GLY A 146 7.26 -1.39 -5.07
CA GLY A 146 8.46 -1.00 -5.80
C GLY A 146 8.65 -1.74 -7.13
N ASN A 147 7.85 -2.77 -7.43
CA ASN A 147 8.01 -3.60 -8.63
C ASN A 147 7.82 -2.80 -9.92
N VAL A 148 8.65 -3.08 -10.91
CA VAL A 148 8.77 -2.37 -12.19
C VAL A 148 7.70 -2.83 -13.17
N ASP A 149 7.09 -1.89 -13.92
CA ASP A 149 6.19 -2.21 -15.03
C ASP A 149 6.93 -2.98 -16.15
N THR A 150 6.42 -4.17 -16.49
CA THR A 150 6.98 -5.04 -17.52
C THR A 150 7.12 -4.33 -18.87
N THR A 151 6.12 -3.52 -19.26
CA THR A 151 6.09 -2.88 -20.57
C THR A 151 7.10 -1.74 -20.63
N SER A 152 7.16 -0.90 -19.59
CA SER A 152 8.15 0.18 -19.49
C SER A 152 9.58 -0.33 -19.44
N LEU A 153 9.84 -1.42 -18.70
CA LEU A 153 11.16 -2.06 -18.69
C LEU A 153 11.56 -2.56 -20.07
N ARG A 154 10.66 -3.27 -20.77
CA ARG A 154 10.92 -3.80 -22.12
C ARG A 154 11.18 -2.69 -23.14
N ASN A 155 10.52 -1.55 -22.99
CA ASN A 155 10.67 -0.41 -23.88
C ASN A 155 11.88 0.49 -23.52
N GLY A 156 12.68 0.12 -22.51
CA GLY A 156 13.86 0.89 -22.11
C GLY A 156 13.56 2.22 -21.40
N LEU A 157 12.35 2.39 -20.85
CA LEU A 157 11.95 3.60 -20.12
C LEU A 157 12.43 3.62 -18.67
N THR A 158 12.83 2.46 -18.15
CA THR A 158 13.30 2.30 -16.76
C THR A 158 14.25 1.11 -16.67
N THR A 159 14.84 0.93 -15.49
CA THR A 159 15.72 -0.20 -15.17
C THR A 159 15.18 -0.96 -13.95
N ILE A 160 15.72 -2.14 -13.69
CA ILE A 160 15.35 -2.96 -12.53
C ILE A 160 16.58 -3.16 -11.66
N ASP A 161 16.47 -2.81 -10.39
CA ASP A 161 17.48 -3.05 -9.36
C ASP A 161 17.12 -4.34 -8.60
N LEU A 162 17.70 -5.44 -9.07
CA LEU A 162 17.54 -6.74 -8.43
C LEU A 162 18.17 -6.79 -7.03
N ALA A 163 19.19 -5.97 -6.76
CA ALA A 163 19.84 -5.91 -5.46
C ALA A 163 18.95 -5.22 -4.42
N ALA A 164 18.17 -4.22 -4.85
CA ALA A 164 17.08 -3.62 -4.05
C ALA A 164 15.83 -4.51 -3.93
N GLY A 165 15.85 -5.73 -4.51
CA GLY A 165 14.75 -6.70 -4.40
C GLY A 165 13.59 -6.45 -5.38
N GLU A 166 13.79 -5.57 -6.36
CA GLU A 166 12.74 -5.21 -7.32
C GLU A 166 12.41 -6.38 -8.25
N ARG A 167 11.13 -6.51 -8.61
CA ARG A 167 10.66 -7.51 -9.56
C ARG A 167 9.88 -6.84 -10.69
N LYS A 168 9.80 -7.52 -11.83
CA LYS A 168 8.90 -7.12 -12.92
C LYS A 168 7.46 -7.52 -12.59
N THR A 169 6.51 -6.66 -12.92
CA THR A 169 5.08 -6.92 -12.81
C THR A 169 4.33 -6.14 -13.87
N ASP A 170 3.13 -6.61 -14.20
CA ASP A 170 2.20 -5.75 -14.93
C ASP A 170 1.61 -4.73 -13.96
N ILE A 171 1.60 -3.46 -14.38
CA ILE A 171 1.04 -2.36 -13.60
C ILE A 171 -0.27 -1.88 -14.22
N GLU A 172 -1.26 -1.68 -13.36
CA GLU A 172 -2.54 -1.06 -13.64
C GLU A 172 -2.64 0.31 -12.96
N LEU A 173 -3.54 1.16 -13.45
CA LEU A 173 -3.91 2.38 -12.74
C LEU A 173 -4.95 2.05 -11.67
N GLY A 174 -4.68 2.43 -10.44
CA GLY A 174 -5.66 2.43 -9.37
C GLY A 174 -6.10 3.85 -9.03
N TYR A 175 -7.40 3.97 -8.83
CA TYR A 175 -8.04 5.22 -8.45
C TYR A 175 -8.56 5.12 -7.02
N ILE A 176 -8.45 6.22 -6.28
CA ILE A 176 -9.05 6.31 -4.94
C ILE A 176 -10.57 6.44 -5.09
N SER A 177 -11.30 5.40 -4.70
CA SER A 177 -12.74 5.30 -4.96
C SER A 177 -13.56 6.40 -4.26
N LYS A 178 -14.55 7.00 -4.94
CA LYS A 178 -15.49 7.99 -4.35
C LYS A 178 -16.22 7.54 -3.08
N THR A 179 -16.36 6.23 -2.88
CA THR A 179 -16.93 5.65 -1.65
C THR A 179 -16.02 5.84 -0.43
N THR A 180 -14.76 6.24 -0.59
CA THR A 180 -13.79 6.37 0.50
C THR A 180 -13.72 7.76 1.14
N GLY A 181 -14.59 8.71 0.78
CA GLY A 181 -14.59 10.06 1.35
C GLY A 181 -15.13 10.10 2.80
N ASN A 182 -16.42 9.83 2.97
CA ASN A 182 -17.10 9.96 4.28
C ASN A 182 -17.21 8.63 5.03
N GLU A 183 -17.31 7.51 4.30
CA GLU A 183 -17.46 6.17 4.90
C GLU A 183 -16.13 5.67 5.48
N ASN A 184 -15.00 5.92 4.81
CA ASN A 184 -13.69 5.47 5.29
C ASN A 184 -13.14 6.26 6.48
N GLN A 185 -13.51 7.53 6.66
CA GLN A 185 -13.06 8.28 7.85
C GLN A 185 -13.68 7.70 9.13
N GLY A 186 -14.96 7.31 9.05
CA GLY A 186 -15.66 6.54 10.08
C GLY A 186 -15.09 5.13 10.25
N TYR A 187 -14.75 4.43 9.16
CA TYR A 187 -14.14 3.09 9.23
C TYR A 187 -12.73 3.09 9.82
N ILE A 188 -11.82 3.94 9.33
CA ILE A 188 -10.42 4.02 9.77
C ILE A 188 -10.35 4.25 11.29
N ARG A 189 -11.13 5.20 11.82
CA ARG A 189 -11.15 5.48 13.27
C ARG A 189 -12.06 4.57 14.08
N GLY A 190 -13.19 4.14 13.50
CA GLY A 190 -14.19 3.30 14.16
C GLY A 190 -13.77 1.84 14.26
N GLY A 191 -12.84 1.39 13.41
CA GLY A 191 -12.31 0.03 13.44
C GLY A 191 -11.22 -0.23 14.49
N LEU A 192 -10.70 0.82 15.13
CA LEU A 192 -9.65 0.74 16.15
C LEU A 192 -10.22 0.76 17.56
N THR A 193 -9.56 0.07 18.48
CA THR A 193 -9.78 0.26 19.93
C THR A 193 -9.33 1.65 20.37
N ASP A 194 -9.71 2.07 21.58
CA ASP A 194 -9.30 3.37 22.11
C ASP A 194 -7.78 3.47 22.32
N ALA A 195 -7.14 2.37 22.76
CA ALA A 195 -5.69 2.34 22.95
C ALA A 195 -4.97 2.43 21.60
N ALA A 196 -5.36 1.63 20.61
CA ALA A 196 -4.81 1.71 19.26
C ALA A 196 -5.07 3.08 18.61
N ARG A 197 -6.26 3.66 18.77
CA ARG A 197 -6.60 5.00 18.25
C ARG A 197 -5.73 6.10 18.85
N ARG A 198 -5.41 6.03 20.14
CA ARG A 198 -4.47 6.98 20.77
C ARG A 198 -3.06 6.80 20.23
N LYS A 199 -2.57 5.56 20.14
CA LYS A 199 -1.23 5.24 19.64
C LYS A 199 -1.05 5.65 18.17
N LEU A 200 -2.05 5.37 17.35
CA LEU A 200 -2.09 5.61 15.92
C LEU A 200 -2.87 6.90 15.60
N GLY A 201 -2.84 7.88 16.51
CA GLY A 201 -3.63 9.11 16.40
C GLY A 201 -3.32 9.94 15.15
N TRP A 202 -2.16 9.72 14.54
CA TRP A 202 -1.75 10.30 13.27
C TRP A 202 -2.65 9.86 12.10
N ALA A 203 -3.25 8.67 12.16
CA ALA A 203 -4.10 8.10 11.11
C ALA A 203 -5.53 8.67 11.15
N SER A 204 -5.63 9.99 10.93
CA SER A 204 -6.89 10.74 10.99
C SER A 204 -7.75 10.61 9.72
N SER A 205 -7.14 10.24 8.60
CA SER A 205 -7.79 10.02 7.31
C SER A 205 -6.98 9.06 6.43
N THR A 206 -7.60 8.57 5.36
CA THR A 206 -6.92 7.82 4.30
C THR A 206 -5.71 8.57 3.73
N ALA A 207 -5.83 9.89 3.56
CA ALA A 207 -4.74 10.71 3.04
C ALA A 207 -3.52 10.69 3.96
N THR A 208 -3.73 10.85 5.27
CA THR A 208 -2.64 10.77 6.25
C THR A 208 -2.01 9.37 6.32
N VAL A 209 -2.76 8.31 6.01
CA VAL A 209 -2.21 6.95 5.91
C VAL A 209 -1.32 6.78 4.68
N LEU A 210 -1.78 7.23 3.52
CA LEU A 210 -1.01 7.19 2.28
C LEU A 210 0.25 8.05 2.36
N GLU A 211 0.14 9.26 2.91
CA GLU A 211 1.30 10.14 3.10
C GLU A 211 2.31 9.52 4.07
N ARG A 212 1.84 9.00 5.20
CA ARG A 212 2.72 8.48 6.24
C ARG A 212 3.40 7.18 5.84
N LEU A 213 2.68 6.25 5.22
CA LEU A 213 3.19 4.90 4.94
C LEU A 213 3.79 4.77 3.53
N ALA A 214 3.33 5.57 2.57
CA ALA A 214 3.79 5.53 1.18
C ALA A 214 4.61 6.75 0.75
N GLY A 215 4.65 7.81 1.57
CA GLY A 215 5.25 9.09 1.16
C GLY A 215 4.42 9.82 0.09
N ILE A 216 3.14 9.47 -0.06
CA ILE A 216 2.27 10.01 -1.11
C ILE A 216 1.49 11.22 -0.59
N SER A 217 1.81 12.39 -1.12
CA SER A 217 1.02 13.60 -0.88
C SER A 217 -0.24 13.59 -1.77
N ILE A 218 -1.41 13.64 -1.14
CA ILE A 218 -2.69 13.74 -1.84
C ILE A 218 -3.02 15.22 -2.08
N VAL A 219 -3.26 15.60 -3.33
CA VAL A 219 -3.69 16.95 -3.70
C VAL A 219 -5.17 17.12 -3.36
N GLU A 220 -5.60 18.37 -3.07
CA GLU A 220 -7.00 18.73 -2.75
C GLU A 220 -8.03 17.95 -3.57
N ASP A 221 -9.04 17.37 -2.89
CA ASP A 221 -9.97 16.35 -3.40
C ASP A 221 -9.30 15.01 -3.77
N ILE A 222 -9.44 14.02 -2.87
CA ILE A 222 -8.86 12.67 -2.99
C ILE A 222 -9.32 11.92 -4.26
N HIS A 223 -10.41 12.35 -4.90
CA HIS A 223 -10.97 11.70 -6.10
C HIS A 223 -10.48 12.30 -7.41
N ARG A 224 -9.55 13.26 -7.36
CA ARG A 224 -8.90 13.83 -8.53
C ARG A 224 -8.07 12.80 -9.30
N ALA A 225 -8.02 12.95 -10.62
CA ALA A 225 -7.23 12.08 -11.48
C ALA A 225 -5.73 12.18 -11.16
N GLU A 226 -5.30 13.31 -10.61
CA GLU A 226 -3.96 13.55 -10.08
C GLU A 226 -3.60 12.60 -8.92
N ASN A 227 -4.61 12.07 -8.22
CA ASN A 227 -4.48 11.05 -7.18
C ASN A 227 -4.68 9.61 -7.72
N THR A 228 -4.45 9.40 -9.03
CA THR A 228 -4.32 8.06 -9.63
C THR A 228 -2.92 7.53 -9.36
N PHE A 229 -2.77 6.23 -9.11
CA PHE A 229 -1.46 5.61 -8.85
C PHE A 229 -1.26 4.33 -9.65
N THR A 230 0.00 3.92 -9.74
CA THR A 230 0.41 2.67 -10.37
C THR A 230 0.42 1.52 -9.38
N ILE A 231 -0.27 0.44 -9.73
CA ILE A 231 -0.56 -0.66 -8.81
C ILE A 231 -0.30 -2.00 -9.50
N SER A 232 0.35 -2.94 -8.80
CA SER A 232 0.47 -4.32 -9.24
C SER A 232 -0.76 -5.13 -8.82
N PRO A 233 -1.59 -5.65 -9.75
CA PRO A 233 -2.77 -6.44 -9.40
C PRO A 233 -2.40 -7.72 -8.64
N ASN A 234 -1.28 -8.32 -9.00
CA ASN A 234 -0.77 -9.54 -8.37
C ASN A 234 -0.36 -9.32 -6.91
N HIS A 235 0.11 -8.11 -6.59
CA HIS A 235 0.47 -7.76 -5.24
C HIS A 235 -0.75 -7.40 -4.37
N HIS A 236 -1.83 -6.90 -4.98
CA HIS A 236 -3.01 -6.40 -4.26
C HIS A 236 -4.13 -7.43 -4.08
N ARG A 237 -4.42 -8.23 -5.11
CA ARG A 237 -5.55 -9.19 -5.09
C ARG A 237 -5.55 -10.15 -3.89
N PRO A 238 -4.42 -10.77 -3.49
CA PRO A 238 -4.41 -11.73 -2.39
C PRO A 238 -4.90 -11.15 -1.07
N TRP A 239 -4.72 -9.84 -0.87
CA TRP A 239 -5.18 -9.14 0.32
C TRP A 239 -6.65 -8.78 0.18
N VAL A 240 -7.07 -8.19 -0.94
CA VAL A 240 -8.47 -7.76 -1.16
C VAL A 240 -9.47 -8.90 -0.90
N ASP A 241 -9.14 -10.12 -1.32
CA ASP A 241 -10.01 -11.30 -1.18
C ASP A 241 -10.04 -11.90 0.24
N CYS A 242 -9.08 -11.56 1.10
CA CYS A 242 -9.08 -12.02 2.50
C CYS A 242 -10.09 -11.26 3.38
N PHE A 243 -10.85 -10.33 2.79
CA PHE A 243 -11.64 -9.36 3.53
C PHE A 243 -13.14 -9.32 3.12
N VAL A 244 -13.60 -10.27 2.31
CA VAL A 244 -15.00 -10.49 1.94
C VAL A 244 -15.58 -11.65 2.74
#